data_AF-A0A0F2I0F1-F1
#
_entry.id   AF-A0A0F2I0F1-F1
#
_cell.length_a   1.000
_cell.length_b   1.000
_cell.length_c   1.000
_cell.angle_alpha   90.00
_cell.angle_beta   90.00
_cell.angle_gamma   90.00
#
_symmetry.space_group_name_H-M   'P 1'
#
loop_
_entity.id
_entity.type
_entity.pdbx_description
1 polymer ?
#
loop_
_entity_poly.entity_id
_entity_poly.type
_entity_poly.pdbx_seq_one_letter_code
_entity_poly.pdbx_strand_id
1 'polypeptide(L)' 'ELLGTKQTGLADFKIADLVRDQRLIPEVQRIARHIHDNYPTNAAAIIDRWLGERDIYSKA' A
#
# COMPACT_ATOMS: atom_id res chain seq x y z
N GLU A 1 18.05 -29.64 -5.75
CA GLU A 1 16.90 -29.41 -6.63
C GLU A 1 16.33 -28.02 -6.36
N LEU A 2 16.12 -27.26 -7.44
CA LEU A 2 15.19 -26.13 -7.66
C LEU A 2 15.06 -24.97 -6.64
N LEU A 3 15.70 -23.85 -7.00
CA LEU A 3 15.15 -22.48 -7.15
C LEU A 3 13.78 -22.15 -6.52
N GLY A 4 13.71 -21.02 -5.78
CA GLY A 4 12.44 -20.33 -5.53
C GLY A 4 12.47 -19.29 -4.41
N THR A 5 12.75 -18.04 -4.78
CA THR A 5 12.70 -16.78 -4.02
C THR A 5 11.59 -16.66 -2.95
N LYS A 6 11.95 -16.57 -1.66
CA LYS A 6 11.11 -15.91 -0.65
C LYS A 6 11.24 -14.39 -0.76
N GLN A 7 10.69 -13.84 -1.84
CA GLN A 7 10.52 -12.39 -2.02
C GLN A 7 9.07 -12.06 -1.67
N THR A 8 8.78 -11.87 -0.39
CA THR A 8 7.49 -11.28 0.02
C THR A 8 7.75 -10.20 1.04
N GLY A 9 8.32 -9.09 0.55
CA GLY A 9 8.23 -7.78 1.20
C GLY A 9 6.80 -7.23 1.04
N LEU A 10 5.81 -7.99 1.48
CA LEU A 10 4.44 -7.49 1.57
C LEU A 10 4.40 -6.62 2.81
N ALA A 11 4.16 -5.32 2.63
CA ALA A 11 3.94 -4.42 3.74
C ALA A 11 2.72 -4.92 4.55
N ASP A 12 2.91 -5.10 5.86
CA ASP A 12 1.82 -5.43 6.77
C ASP A 12 0.90 -4.22 6.94
N PHE A 13 -0.10 -4.09 6.07
CA PHE A 13 -1.12 -3.06 6.20
C PHE A 13 -2.08 -3.40 7.35
N LYS A 14 -2.50 -2.40 8.13
CA LYS A 14 -3.36 -2.62 9.31
C LYS A 14 -4.71 -3.29 9.01
N ILE A 15 -5.28 -3.09 7.82
CA ILE A 15 -6.66 -3.51 7.51
C ILE A 15 -6.78 -4.18 6.10
N ALA A 16 -5.71 -4.21 5.29
CA ALA A 16 -5.78 -4.70 3.91
C ALA A 16 -4.93 -5.95 3.70
N ASP A 17 -5.53 -7.01 3.15
CA ASP A 17 -4.84 -8.23 2.71
C ASP A 17 -4.67 -8.17 1.19
N LEU A 18 -3.44 -7.88 0.75
CA LEU A 18 -3.12 -7.69 -0.67
C LEU A 18 -3.29 -8.96 -1.51
N VAL A 19 -3.14 -10.15 -0.91
CA VAL A 19 -3.26 -11.42 -1.64
C VAL A 19 -4.72 -11.72 -1.89
N ARG A 20 -5.55 -11.58 -0.85
CA ARG A 20 -7.01 -11.73 -0.96
C ARG A 20 -7.62 -10.70 -1.92
N ASP A 21 -7.15 -9.46 -1.83
CA ASP A 21 -7.75 -8.33 -2.54
C ASP A 21 -7.04 -7.97 -3.85
N GLN A 22 -6.18 -8.86 -4.36
CA GLN A 22 -5.34 -8.61 -5.55
C GLN A 22 -6.13 -8.10 -6.77
N ARG A 23 -7.37 -8.58 -6.97
CA ARG A 23 -8.24 -8.16 -8.08
C ARG A 23 -8.60 -6.67 -8.05
N LEU A 24 -8.52 -6.03 -6.89
CA LEU A 24 -8.85 -4.62 -6.69
C LEU A 24 -7.64 -3.71 -6.97
N ILE A 25 -6.43 -4.26 -7.02
CA ILE A 25 -5.18 -3.48 -7.15
C ILE A 25 -5.18 -2.52 -8.35
N PRO A 26 -5.61 -2.92 -9.57
CA PRO A 26 -5.64 -2.00 -10.70
C PRO A 26 -6.57 -0.81 -10.48
N GLU A 27 -7.73 -1.05 -9.87
CA GLU A 27 -8.71 0.00 -9.59
C GLU A 27 -8.25 0.92 -8.46
N VAL A 28 -7.71 0.34 -7.39
CA VAL A 28 -7.12 1.08 -6.27
C VAL A 28 -6.00 1.99 -6.76
N GLN A 29 -5.12 1.53 -7.67
CA GLN A 29 -4.07 2.38 -8.24
C GLN A 29 -4.62 3.57 -9.03
N ARG A 30 -5.69 3.36 -9.82
CA ARG A 30 -6.32 4.44 -10.59
C ARG A 30 -6.94 5.49 -9.65
N ILE A 31 -7.64 5.05 -8.61
CA ILE A 31 -8.27 5.93 -7.63
C ILE A 31 -7.20 6.66 -6.81
N ALA A 32 -6.15 5.96 -6.38
CA ALA A 32 -5.04 6.55 -5.63
C ALA A 32 -4.37 7.69 -6.39
N ARG A 33 -4.10 7.53 -7.69
CA ARG A 33 -3.58 8.63 -8.54
C ARG A 33 -4.53 9.82 -8.58
N HIS A 34 -5.81 9.59 -8.83
CA HIS A 34 -6.79 10.67 -8.85
C HIS A 34 -6.86 11.42 -7.52
N ILE A 35 -6.87 10.71 -6.40
CA ILE A 35 -6.87 11.32 -5.06
C ILE A 35 -5.58 12.08 -4.81
N HIS A 36 -4.43 11.53 -5.18
CA HIS A 36 -3.14 12.19 -5.01
C HIS A 36 -3.06 13.51 -5.78
N ASP A 37 -3.51 13.52 -7.04
CA ASP A 37 -3.41 14.68 -7.92
C ASP A 37 -4.42 15.77 -7.57
N ASN A 38 -5.63 15.40 -7.14
CA ASN A 38 -6.74 16.35 -6.95
C ASN A 38 -7.04 16.67 -5.48
N TYR A 39 -6.61 15.81 -4.55
CA TYR A 39 -6.93 15.92 -3.12
C TYR A 39 -5.71 15.56 -2.24
N PRO A 40 -4.59 16.29 -2.36
CA PRO A 40 -3.33 15.93 -1.71
C PRO A 40 -3.43 15.87 -0.17
N THR A 41 -4.21 16.73 0.46
CA THR A 41 -4.44 16.70 1.91
C THR A 41 -5.16 15.41 2.36
N ASN A 42 -6.13 14.95 1.56
CA ASN A 42 -6.85 13.71 1.84
C ASN A 42 -5.94 12.51 1.61
N ALA A 43 -5.11 12.55 0.56
CA ALA A 43 -4.11 11.52 0.31
C ALA A 43 -3.17 11.35 1.52
N ALA A 44 -2.65 12.46 2.06
CA ALA A 44 -1.81 12.44 3.26
C ALA A 44 -2.55 11.85 4.48
N ALA A 45 -3.77 12.30 4.75
CA ALA A 45 -4.56 11.79 5.88
C ALA A 45 -4.88 10.29 5.77
N ILE A 46 -5.12 9.79 4.55
CA ILE A 46 -5.30 8.36 4.28
C ILE A 46 -4.00 7.62 4.57
N ILE A 47 -2.87 8.08 4.03
CA ILE A 47 -1.55 7.47 4.27
C ILE A 47 -1.27 7.38 5.77
N ASP A 48 -1.42 8.48 6.51
CA ASP A 48 -1.18 8.53 7.96
C ASP A 48 -2.08 7.56 8.73
N ARG A 49 -3.37 7.48 8.37
CA ARG A 49 -4.33 6.55 8.98
C ARG A 49 -3.94 5.09 8.77
N TRP A 50 -3.49 4.75 7.57
CA TRP A 50 -3.21 3.36 7.19
C TRP A 50 -1.83 2.87 7.65
N LEU A 51 -0.84 3.77 7.72
CA LEU A 51 0.50 3.47 8.22
C LEU A 51 0.58 3.56 9.76
N GLY A 52 -0.21 4.44 10.40
CA GLY A 52 -0.15 4.71 11.84
C GLY A 52 1.18 5.31 12.29
N GLU A 53 1.37 5.49 13.60
CA GLU A 53 2.68 5.82 14.20
C GLU A 53 3.64 4.62 14.16
N ARG A 54 4.04 4.19 12.96
CA ARG A 54 5.15 3.27 12.81
C ARG A 54 6.21 3.96 11.98
N ASP A 55 7.31 4.31 12.66
CA ASP A 55 8.60 4.85 12.20
C ASP A 55 9.28 4.11 11.03
N ILE A 56 8.60 3.25 10.29
CA ILE A 56 9.25 2.16 9.53
C ILE A 56 9.26 2.38 8.01
N TYR A 57 8.58 3.39 7.45
CA TYR A 57 8.58 3.59 5.99
C TYR A 57 9.18 4.90 5.51
N SER A 58 10.24 5.36 6.19
CA SER A 58 11.18 6.31 5.60
C SER A 58 12.42 5.56 5.10
N LYS A 59 12.51 5.43 3.77
CA LYS A 59 13.68 5.01 2.95
C LYS A 59 13.90 3.51 2.74
N ALA A 60 13.54 3.07 1.52
CA ALA A 60 14.43 2.32 0.63
C ALA A 60 14.02 2.60 -0.82
#